data_AF-A0A1W6A199-F1
#
_entry.id   AF-A0A1W6A199-F1
#
_cell.length_a   1.000
_cell.length_b   1.000
_cell.length_c   1.000
_cell.angle_alpha   90.00
_cell.angle_beta   90.00
_cell.angle_gamma   90.00
#
_symmetry.space_group_name_H-M   'P 1'
#
loop_
_entity.id
_entity.type
_entity.pdbx_description
1 polymer ?
#
loop_
_entity_poly.entity_id
_entity_poly.type
_entity_poly.pdbx_seq_one_letter_code
_entity_poly.pdbx_strand_id
1 'polypeptide(L)' 'MYLEEVQKHLESFEMEVMLMNSKQLKQLLNLSWPTIEKVFLVDPNFPSIRIGNKWAFNRREVQKYIDRWSKNTREKEE' A
#
# COMPACT_ATOMS: atom_id res chain seq x y z
N MET A 1 -3.62 -15.10 -25.93
CA MET A 1 -4.93 -14.44 -26.20
C MET A 1 -5.73 -14.18 -24.93
N TYR A 2 -6.48 -15.12 -24.33
CA TYR A 2 -7.31 -14.78 -23.14
C TYR A 2 -6.53 -14.29 -21.92
N LEU A 3 -5.38 -14.90 -21.61
CA LEU A 3 -4.55 -14.48 -20.46
C LEU A 3 -3.95 -13.08 -20.61
N GLU A 4 -3.54 -12.72 -21.82
CA GLU A 4 -2.96 -11.39 -22.11
C GLU A 4 -4.01 -10.28 -21.99
N GLU A 5 -5.24 -10.57 -22.38
CA GLU A 5 -6.33 -9.60 -22.33
C GLU A 5 -6.83 -9.38 -20.89
N VAL A 6 -6.85 -10.44 -20.08
CA VAL A 6 -7.07 -10.36 -18.63
C VAL A 6 -5.95 -9.60 -17.93
N GLN A 7 -4.68 -9.85 -18.28
CA GLN A 7 -3.53 -9.11 -17.72
C GLN A 7 -3.60 -7.63 -18.07
N LYS A 8 -3.90 -7.28 -19.33
CA LYS A 8 -4.06 -5.88 -19.74
C LYS A 8 -5.18 -5.17 -18.99
N HIS A 9 -6.31 -5.83 -18.75
CA HIS A 9 -7.42 -5.26 -17.98
C HIS A 9 -7.06 -5.06 -16.50
N LEU A 10 -6.26 -5.97 -15.94
CA LEU A 10 -5.78 -5.86 -14.56
C LEU A 10 -4.77 -4.70 -14.42
N GLU A 11 -3.83 -4.60 -15.35
CA GLU A 11 -2.84 -3.52 -15.41
C GLU A 11 -3.50 -2.16 -15.64
N SER A 12 -4.56 -2.08 -16.46
CA SER A 12 -5.31 -0.84 -16.67
C SER A 12 -6.08 -0.41 -15.41
N PHE A 13 -6.64 -1.36 -14.67
CA PHE A 13 -7.31 -1.09 -13.40
C PHE A 13 -6.32 -0.61 -12.32
N GLU A 14 -5.10 -1.15 -12.30
CA GLU A 14 -4.01 -0.67 -11.44
C GLU A 14 -3.51 0.74 -11.82
N MET A 15 -3.64 1.14 -13.09
CA MET A 15 -3.25 2.47 -13.56
C MET A 15 -4.26 3.56 -13.18
N GLU A 16 -5.55 3.22 -13.05
CA GLU A 16 -6.63 4.19 -12.81
C GLU A 16 -6.69 4.74 -11.37
N VAL A 17 -6.10 4.05 -10.38
CA VAL A 17 -6.07 4.52 -8.99
C VAL A 17 -4.63 4.70 -8.50
N MET A 18 -3.98 5.76 -8.98
CA MET A 18 -2.61 6.10 -8.61
C MET A 18 -2.48 6.38 -7.10
N LEU A 19 -3.51 7.00 -6.50
CA LEU A 19 -3.56 7.35 -5.08
C LEU A 19 -4.76 6.71 -4.37
N MET A 20 -4.50 6.17 -3.19
CA MET A 20 -5.49 5.60 -2.28
C MET A 20 -5.70 6.48 -1.07
N ASN A 21 -6.92 6.49 -0.53
CA ASN A 21 -7.22 7.09 0.77
C ASN A 21 -7.01 6.09 1.93
N SER A 22 -7.15 6.58 3.17
CA SER A 22 -7.02 5.75 4.38
C SER A 22 -7.97 4.55 4.42
N LYS A 23 -9.18 4.64 3.86
CA LYS A 23 -10.14 3.52 3.83
C LYS A 23 -9.64 2.40 2.91
N GLN A 24 -9.15 2.76 1.72
CA GLN A 24 -8.55 1.81 0.78
C GLN A 24 -7.26 1.20 1.34
N LEU A 25 -6.43 1.98 2.04
CA LEU A 25 -5.22 1.47 2.69
C LEU A 25 -5.56 0.42 3.76
N LYS A 26 -6.56 0.68 4.61
CA LYS A 26 -7.02 -0.30 5.62
C LYS A 26 -7.47 -1.61 4.98
N GLN A 27 -8.18 -1.54 3.86
CA GLN A 27 -8.63 -2.71 3.11
C GLN A 27 -7.44 -3.47 2.49
N LEU A 28 -6.49 -2.74 1.89
CA LEU A 28 -5.29 -3.33 1.28
C LEU A 28 -4.45 -4.09 2.30
N LEU A 29 -4.22 -3.50 3.47
CA LEU A 29 -3.38 -4.10 4.51
C LEU A 29 -4.15 -5.06 5.42
N ASN A 30 -5.47 -5.10 5.32
CA ASN A 30 -6.36 -5.81 6.25
C ASN A 30 -6.10 -5.44 7.72
N LEU A 31 -5.89 -4.14 8.00
CA LEU A 31 -5.51 -3.62 9.32
C LEU A 31 -6.40 -2.46 9.77
N SER A 32 -6.49 -2.30 11.09
CA SER A 32 -7.12 -1.13 11.71
C SER A 32 -6.26 0.12 11.50
N TRP A 33 -6.91 1.31 11.49
CA TRP A 33 -6.18 2.58 11.34
C TRP A 33 -5.18 2.85 12.47
N PRO A 34 -5.52 2.63 13.77
CA PRO A 34 -4.54 2.81 14.84
C PRO A 34 -3.29 1.92 14.70
N THR A 35 -3.45 0.70 14.17
CA THR A 35 -2.31 -0.18 13.89
C THR A 35 -1.44 0.40 12.78
N ILE A 36 -2.05 0.85 11.68
CA ILE A 36 -1.33 1.45 10.55
C ILE A 36 -0.57 2.71 11.00
N GLU A 37 -1.21 3.55 11.82
CA GLU A 37 -0.57 4.75 12.37
C GLU A 37 0.67 4.40 13.19
N LYS A 38 0.55 3.46 14.13
CA LYS A 38 1.64 3.10 15.05
C LYS A 38 2.78 2.33 14.40
N VAL A 39 2.48 1.50 13.40
CA VAL A 39 3.47 0.58 12.80
C VAL A 39 4.11 1.20 11.56
N PHE A 40 3.33 1.90 10.73
CA PHE A 40 3.78 2.35 9.41
C PHE A 40 3.91 3.87 9.30
N LEU A 41 2.94 4.65 9.78
CA LEU A 41 3.01 6.12 9.63
C LEU A 41 4.06 6.80 10.53
N VAL A 42 4.60 6.08 11.52
CA VAL A 42 5.78 6.53 12.28
C VAL A 42 7.09 6.40 11.51
N ASP A 43 7.14 5.54 10.47
CA ASP A 43 8.33 5.36 9.65
C ASP A 43 8.38 6.46 8.58
N PRO A 44 9.41 7.31 8.56
CA PRO A 44 9.55 8.35 7.55
C PRO A 44 9.69 7.80 6.12
N ASN A 45 10.00 6.52 5.95
CA ASN A 45 10.10 5.86 4.65
C ASN A 45 8.77 5.30 4.15
N PHE A 46 7.71 5.32 4.96
CA PHE A 46 6.39 4.88 4.53
C PHE A 46 5.80 5.88 3.52
N PRO A 47 5.34 5.44 2.33
CA PRO A 47 4.95 6.32 1.23
C PRO A 47 3.58 6.96 1.46
N SER A 48 3.58 7.95 2.35
CA SER A 48 2.41 8.70 2.80
C SER A 48 2.51 10.16 2.38
N ILE A 49 1.40 10.69 1.87
CA ILE A 49 1.29 12.07 1.40
C ILE A 49 0.19 12.76 2.21
N ARG A 50 0.54 13.87 2.85
CA ARG A 50 -0.42 14.71 3.58
C ARG A 50 -0.97 15.80 2.65
N ILE A 51 -2.27 15.73 2.34
CA ILE A 51 -2.97 16.71 1.50
C ILE A 51 -3.99 17.44 2.37
N GLY A 52 -3.58 18.57 2.95
CA GLY A 52 -4.35 19.28 3.98
C GLY A 52 -4.68 18.36 5.15
N ASN A 53 -5.96 18.10 5.36
CA ASN A 53 -6.43 17.22 6.44
C ASN A 53 -6.57 15.75 6.04
N LYS A 54 -6.27 15.37 4.79
CA LYS A 54 -6.41 14.00 4.28
C LYS A 54 -5.06 13.32 4.04
N TRP A 55 -5.07 12.00 4.12
CA TRP A 55 -3.94 11.17 3.71
C TRP A 55 -4.20 10.60 2.32
N ALA A 56 -3.15 10.58 1.51
CA ALA A 56 -3.10 9.91 0.23
C ALA A 56 -1.87 8.99 0.17
N PHE A 57 -2.01 7.87 -0.51
CA PHE A 57 -0.98 6.83 -0.56
C PHE A 57 -0.84 6.31 -1.98
N ASN A 58 0.38 6.28 -2.52
CA ASN A 58 0.58 5.60 -3.80
C ASN A 58 0.49 4.08 -3.59
N ARG A 59 -0.44 3.42 -4.28
CA ARG A 59 -0.68 1.98 -4.09
C ARG A 59 0.55 1.13 -4.35
N ARG A 60 1.27 1.41 -5.44
CA ARG A 60 2.46 0.65 -5.84
C ARG A 60 3.60 0.83 -4.86
N GLU A 61 3.78 2.05 -4.35
CA GLU A 61 4.83 2.33 -3.37
C GLU A 61 4.51 1.68 -2.02
N VAL A 62 3.26 1.75 -1.56
CA VAL A 62 2.82 1.05 -0.34
C VAL A 62 3.07 -0.44 -0.46
N GLN A 63 2.69 -1.06 -1.58
CA GLN A 63 2.92 -2.50 -1.79
C GLN A 63 4.41 -2.84 -1.67
N LYS A 64 5.28 -2.10 -2.39
CA LYS A 64 6.74 -2.29 -2.35
C LYS A 64 7.31 -2.13 -0.93
N TYR A 65 6.81 -1.15 -0.18
CA TYR A 65 7.23 -0.94 1.21
C TYR A 65 6.86 -2.15 2.08
N ILE A 66 5.61 -2.62 1.99
CA ILE A 66 5.10 -3.73 2.81
C ILE A 66 5.79 -5.05 2.46
N ASP A 67 6.09 -5.30 1.19
CA ASP A 67 6.85 -6.47 0.75
C ASP A 67 8.25 -6.49 1.38
N ARG A 68 8.92 -5.33 1.46
CA ARG A 68 10.22 -5.20 2.14
C ARG A 68 10.09 -5.36 3.65
N TRP A 69 9.13 -4.65 4.25
CA TRP A 69 8.89 -4.69 5.69
C TRP A 69 8.59 -6.11 6.17
N SER A 70 7.76 -6.86 5.45
CA SER A 70 7.39 -8.23 5.83
C SER A 70 8.58 -9.20 5.80
N LYS A 71 9.52 -9.06 4.85
CA LYS A 71 10.77 -9.84 4.82
C LYS A 71 11.65 -9.51 6.01
N ASN A 72 11.91 -8.22 6.23
CA ASN A 72 12.75 -7.75 7.33
C ASN A 72 12.17 -8.12 8.71
N THR A 73 10.85 -8.16 8.86
CA THR A 73 10.20 -8.55 10.12
C THR A 73 10.37 -10.05 10.39
N ARG A 74 10.29 -10.90 9.36
CA ARG A 74 10.51 -12.36 9.51
C ARG A 74 11.96 -12.68 9.91
N GLU A 75 12.93 -11.98 9.32
CA GLU A 75 14.36 -12.17 9.63
C GLU A 75 14.75 -11.73 11.05
N LYS A 76 13.93 -10.93 11.73
CA LYS A 76 14.17 -10.51 13.12
C LYS A 76 13.63 -11.48 14.17
N GLU A 77 12.80 -12.43 13.75
CA GLU A 77 12.21 -13.44 14.64
C GLU A 77 13.00 -14.77 14.64
N GLU A 78 14.00 -14.90 13.77
CA GLU A 78 14.99 -15.99 13.72
C GLU A 78 16.29 -15.62 14.44
#